data_AF-A0AAJ5QY59-F1
#
_entry.id   AF-A0AAJ5QY59-F1
#
_cell.length_a   1.000
_cell.length_b   1.000
_cell.length_c   1.000
_cell.angle_alpha   90.00
_cell.angle_beta   90.00
_cell.angle_gamma   90.00
#
_symmetry.space_group_name_H-M   'P 1'
#
loop_
_entity.id
_entity.type
_entity.pdbx_description
1 polymer ?
#
loop_
_entity_poly.entity_id
_entity_poly.type
_entity_poly.pdbx_seq_one_letter_code
_entity_poly.pdbx_strand_id
1 'polypeptide(L)' 'MAKLGETVPHVIEITVDFLASTQAFKEYMGLLISSDIIPDDVPSDKFDFYLERLRYYRSIYHPQGVKDSE' A
#
# COMPACT_ATOMS: atom_id res chain seq x y z
N MET A 1 -2.63 0.65 30.94
CA MET A 1 -1.19 0.92 30.80
C MET A 1 -0.70 0.16 29.59
N ALA A 2 -0.54 0.82 28.44
CA ALA A 2 0.00 0.16 27.24
C ALA A 2 1.52 0.03 27.41
N LYS A 3 2.03 -1.19 27.29
CA LYS A 3 3.45 -1.51 27.47
C LYS A 3 4.19 -1.06 26.21
N LEU A 4 5.28 -0.29 26.37
CA LEU A 4 6.02 0.37 25.29
C LEU A 4 6.54 -0.55 24.14
N GLY A 5 6.43 -1.88 24.29
CA GLY A 5 6.82 -2.87 23.28
C GLY A 5 5.65 -3.51 22.51
N GLU A 6 4.40 -3.28 22.92
CA GLU A 6 3.21 -3.86 22.26
C GLU A 6 2.80 -3.05 21.02
N THR A 7 3.22 -1.78 20.96
CA THR A 7 2.90 -0.86 19.86
C THR A 7 3.86 -1.00 18.67
N VAL A 8 5.08 -1.50 18.88
CA VAL A 8 6.13 -1.54 17.84
C VAL A 8 5.76 -2.48 16.67
N PRO A 9 5.27 -3.71 16.89
CA PRO A 9 4.82 -4.58 15.80
C PRO A 9 3.68 -3.95 14.99
N HIS A 10 2.76 -3.27 15.68
CA HIS A 10 1.65 -2.55 15.04
C HIS A 10 2.12 -1.34 14.23
N VAL A 11 3.14 -0.60 14.68
CA VAL A 11 3.69 0.54 13.93
C VAL A 11 4.32 0.08 12.62
N ILE A 12 5.00 -1.07 12.61
CA ILE A 12 5.57 -1.66 11.39
C ILE A 12 4.45 -1.98 10.40
N GLU A 13 3.39 -2.68 10.84
CA GLU A 13 2.26 -3.01 9.98
C GLU A 13 1.55 -1.78 9.42
N ILE A 14 1.34 -0.75 10.24
CA ILE A 14 0.75 0.53 9.80
C ILE A 14 1.64 1.20 8.74
N THR A 15 2.96 1.14 8.92
CA THR A 15 3.91 1.74 7.98
C THR A 15 3.90 0.99 6.65
N VAL A 16 3.91 -0.35 6.68
CA VAL A 16 3.83 -1.17 5.48
C VAL A 16 2.50 -0.97 4.75
N ASP A 17 1.39 -0.86 5.49
CA ASP A 17 0.07 -0.56 4.95
C ASP A 17 0.03 0.82 4.26
N PHE A 18 0.63 1.84 4.89
CA PHE A 18 0.77 3.18 4.32
C PHE A 18 1.61 3.19 3.04
N LEU A 19 2.70 2.42 2.99
CA LEU A 19 3.53 2.29 1.79
C LEU A 19 2.74 1.63 0.65
N ALA A 20 1.98 0.56 0.94
CA ALA A 20 1.15 -0.12 -0.05
C ALA A 20 0.06 0.81 -0.61
N SER A 21 -0.61 1.56 0.28
CA SER A 21 -1.60 2.58 -0.09
C SER A 21 -0.98 3.67 -0.97
N THR A 22 0.19 4.19 -0.60
CA THR A 22 0.88 5.26 -1.33
C THR A 22 1.25 4.82 -2.74
N GLN A 23 1.73 3.58 -2.90
CA GLN A 23 2.06 3.04 -4.22
C GLN A 23 0.81 2.93 -5.09
N ALA A 24 -0.25 2.26 -4.60
CA ALA A 24 -1.49 2.14 -5.36
C ALA A 24 -2.13 3.50 -5.70
N PHE A 25 -1.99 4.50 -4.82
CA PHE A 25 -2.48 5.85 -5.07
C PHE A 25 -1.68 6.56 -6.17
N LYS A 26 -0.35 6.43 -6.18
CA LYS A 26 0.50 6.98 -7.25
C LYS A 26 0.24 6.32 -8.60
N GLU A 27 0.01 5.00 -8.61
CA GLU A 27 -0.41 4.25 -9.80
C GLU A 27 -1.75 4.77 -10.33
N TYR A 28 -2.72 4.95 -9.43
CA TYR A 28 -4.02 5.53 -9.75
C TYR A 28 -3.92 6.93 -10.35
N MET A 29 -3.04 7.79 -9.83
CA MET A 29 -2.80 9.12 -10.38
C MET A 29 -2.06 9.11 -11.73
N GLY A 30 -1.60 7.95 -12.21
CA GLY A 30 -0.75 7.84 -13.40
C GLY A 30 0.68 8.37 -13.19
N LEU A 31 1.10 8.55 -11.92
CA LEU A 31 2.45 9.02 -11.57
C LEU A 31 3.47 7.87 -11.53
N LEU A 32 3.00 6.63 -11.45
CA LEU A 32 3.81 5.42 -11.44
C LEU A 32 3.17 4.37 -12.36
N ILE A 33 4.00 3.57 -13.04
CA ILE A 33 3.53 2.38 -13.74
C ILE A 33 3.18 1.33 -12.68
N SER A 34 2.01 0.70 -12.81
CA SER A 34 1.60 -0.38 -11.92
C SER A 34 2.59 -1.54 -11.95
N SER A 35 3.17 -1.85 -10.80
CA SER A 35 4.19 -2.89 -10.65
C SER A 35 4.14 -3.52 -9.26
N ASP A 36 4.48 -4.81 -9.16
CA ASP A 36 4.58 -5.53 -7.89
C ASP A 36 5.97 -5.38 -7.25
N ILE A 37 6.70 -4.33 -7.60
CA ILE A 37 7.99 -3.99 -6.97
C ILE A 37 7.71 -3.56 -5.53
N ILE A 38 8.40 -4.21 -4.59
CA ILE A 38 8.36 -3.91 -3.17
C ILE A 38 9.47 -2.90 -2.85
N PRO A 39 9.18 -1.79 -2.15
CA PRO A 39 10.21 -0.84 -1.72
C PRO A 39 11.22 -1.46 -0.75
N ASP A 40 12.47 -1.02 -0.81
CA ASP A 40 13.54 -1.47 0.09
C ASP A 40 13.26 -1.17 1.57
N ASP A 41 12.37 -0.20 1.85
CA ASP A 41 11.92 0.18 3.20
C ASP A 41 10.95 -0.86 3.83
N VAL A 42 10.43 -1.80 3.06
CA VAL A 42 9.55 -2.87 3.59
C VAL A 42 10.42 -3.99 4.17
N PRO A 43 10.22 -4.39 5.43
CA PRO A 43 10.90 -5.56 5.99
C PRO A 43 10.56 -6.84 5.21
N SER A 44 11.54 -7.72 5.02
CA SER A 44 11.36 -8.96 4.24
C SER A 44 10.28 -9.89 4.79
N ASP A 45 10.07 -9.88 6.11
CA ASP A 45 9.01 -10.65 6.79
C ASP A 45 7.60 -10.06 6.58
N LYS A 46 7.49 -8.88 5.95
CA LYS A 46 6.23 -8.18 5.65
C LYS A 46 5.96 -8.06 4.15
N PHE A 47 6.74 -8.71 3.28
CA PHE A 47 6.54 -8.67 1.83
C PHE A 47 5.16 -9.18 1.40
N ASP A 48 4.74 -10.33 1.93
CA ASP A 48 3.42 -10.89 1.60
C ASP A 48 2.29 -9.97 2.08
N PHE A 49 2.43 -9.42 3.29
CA PHE A 49 1.48 -8.44 3.83
C PHE A 49 1.40 -7.19 2.94
N TYR A 50 2.55 -6.65 2.50
CA TYR A 50 2.60 -5.52 1.59
C TYR A 50 1.85 -5.80 0.28
N LEU A 51 2.11 -6.95 -0.35
CA LEU A 51 1.46 -7.32 -1.62
C LEU A 51 -0.04 -7.53 -1.48
N GLU A 52 -0.49 -8.12 -0.37
CA GLU A 52 -1.92 -8.26 -0.06
C GLU A 52 -2.59 -6.89 0.04
N ARG A 53 -2.00 -5.97 0.82
CA ARG A 53 -2.52 -4.62 1.00
C ARG A 53 -2.45 -3.80 -0.30
N LEU A 54 -1.41 -3.97 -1.11
CA LEU A 54 -1.29 -3.32 -2.41
C LEU A 54 -2.43 -3.73 -3.35
N ARG A 55 -2.75 -5.03 -3.42
CA ARG A 55 -3.90 -5.54 -4.19
C ARG A 55 -5.22 -4.98 -3.67
N TYR A 56 -5.39 -4.93 -2.36
CA TYR A 56 -6.55 -4.32 -1.74
C TYR A 56 -6.70 -2.84 -2.15
N TYR A 57 -5.63 -2.04 -2.06
CA TYR A 57 -5.69 -0.62 -2.41
C TYR A 57 -5.94 -0.37 -3.90
N ARG A 58 -5.36 -1.18 -4.79
CA ARG A 58 -5.68 -1.14 -6.22
C ARG A 58 -7.16 -1.42 -6.50
N SER A 59 -7.78 -2.30 -5.71
CA SER A 59 -9.22 -2.59 -5.82
C SER A 59 -10.13 -1.50 -5.24
N ILE A 60 -9.61 -0.48 -4.56
CA ILE A 60 -10.45 0.64 -4.08
C ILE A 60 -10.11 1.94 -4.81
N TYR A 61 -8.87 2.11 -5.26
CA TYR A 61 -8.49 3.18 -6.18
C TYR A 61 -8.89 2.85 -7.62
N HIS A 62 -10.18 2.64 -7.83
CA HIS A 62 -10.75 2.63 -9.17
C HIS A 62 -10.88 4.07 -9.67
N PRO A 63 -10.56 4.36 -10.94
CA PRO A 63 -10.95 5.61 -11.58
C PRO A 63 -12.47 5.74 -11.55
N GLN A 64 -12.99 6.47 -10.57
CA GLN A 64 -14.36 6.99 -10.64
C GLN A 64 -14.37 8.06 -11.73
N GLY A 65 -14.60 7.61 -12.96
CA GLY A 65 -14.91 8.50 -14.08
C GLY A 65 -13.71 9.05 -14.84
N VAL A 66 -12.91 8.17 -15.45
CA VAL A 66 -12.72 8.39 -16.89
C VAL A 66 -14.10 8.10 -17.47
N LYS A 67 -14.96 9.12 -17.55
CA LYS A 67 -16.09 9.03 -18.47
C LYS A 67 -15.43 8.80 -19.81
N ASP A 68 -15.60 7.61 -20.36
CA ASP A 68 -15.43 7.36 -21.78
C ASP A 68 -16.16 8.50 -22.49
N SER A 69 -15.38 9.46 -22.98
CA SER A 69 -15.87 10.49 -23.87
C SER A 69 -15.83 9.83 -25.24
N GLU A 70 -16.86 9.05 -25.54
CA GLU A 70 -17.19 8.60 -26.90
C GLU A 70 -18.67 8.89 -27.18
#